data_AF-A0A3D4HGA9-F1
#
_entry.id   AF-A0A3D4HGA9-F1
#
_cell.length_a   1.000
_cell.length_b   1.000
_cell.length_c   1.000
_cell.angle_alpha   90.00
_cell.angle_beta   90.00
_cell.angle_gamma   90.00
#
_symmetry.space_group_name_H-M   'P 1'
#
loop_
_entity.id
_entity.type
_entity.pdbx_description
1 polymer ?
#
loop_
_entity_poly.entity_id
_entity_poly.type
_entity_poly.pdbx_seq_one_letter_code
_entity_poly.pdbx_strand_id
1 'polypeptide(L)'
;MMKKRLLSTVTLFLTLLSLIAMGVPHTYASESAHYDECIDLAALESLLQAHEIDINALNNDGNALIHVAIDLNDLDLAAFLLDHGADFQLKNADGQTPVMLADYYNSIDPTYSPNMAELLRSKISEKRVQSNYAKQFRCRTDILPRPQIRTLMH
;
A
#
# COMPACT_ATOMS: atom_id res chain seq x y z
N MET A 1 -6.31 5.83 -65.83
CA MET A 1 -6.03 4.55 -65.11
C MET A 1 -5.25 4.79 -63.79
N MET A 2 -5.65 5.76 -62.95
CA MET A 2 -4.86 6.22 -61.78
C MET A 2 -5.52 6.00 -60.40
N LYS A 3 -6.69 5.36 -60.31
CA LYS A 3 -7.39 5.14 -59.02
C LYS A 3 -6.98 3.88 -58.25
N LYS A 4 -6.24 2.96 -58.88
CA LYS A 4 -5.80 1.70 -58.22
C LYS A 4 -4.57 1.86 -57.32
N ARG A 5 -3.80 2.94 -57.48
CA ARG A 5 -2.59 3.20 -56.67
C ARG A 5 -2.93 3.77 -55.30
N LEU A 6 -3.94 4.63 -55.21
CA LEU A 6 -4.36 5.27 -53.96
C LEU A 6 -5.01 4.27 -52.98
N LEU A 7 -5.80 3.32 -53.50
CA LEU A 7 -6.45 2.30 -52.67
C LEU A 7 -5.42 1.36 -52.02
N SER A 8 -4.38 0.97 -52.76
CA SER A 8 -3.30 0.12 -52.25
C SER A 8 -2.45 0.81 -51.18
N THR A 9 -2.21 2.12 -51.32
CA THR A 9 -1.46 2.90 -50.31
C THR A 9 -2.26 3.13 -49.05
N VAL A 10 -3.59 3.33 -49.17
CA VAL A 10 -4.49 3.50 -48.02
C VAL A 10 -4.66 2.17 -47.27
N THR A 11 -4.82 1.05 -47.97
CA THR A 11 -4.88 -0.28 -47.31
C THR A 11 -3.58 -0.62 -46.59
N LEU A 12 -2.42 -0.31 -47.18
CA LEU A 12 -1.11 -0.50 -46.52
C LEU A 12 -0.98 0.33 -45.23
N PHE A 13 -1.45 1.58 -45.26
CA PHE A 13 -1.42 2.46 -44.10
C PHE A 13 -2.36 2.00 -42.98
N LEU A 14 -3.55 1.52 -43.34
CA LEU A 14 -4.51 1.00 -42.37
C LEU A 14 -4.03 -0.33 -41.77
N THR A 15 -3.43 -1.21 -42.56
CA THR A 15 -2.79 -2.44 -42.04
C THR A 15 -1.60 -2.12 -41.13
N LEU A 16 -0.84 -1.06 -41.43
CA LEU A 16 0.29 -0.62 -40.61
C LEU A 16 -0.20 -0.02 -39.28
N LEU A 17 -1.28 0.77 -39.29
CA LEU A 17 -1.92 1.31 -38.09
C LEU A 17 -2.48 0.21 -37.18
N SER A 18 -3.09 -0.84 -37.73
CA SER A 18 -3.54 -1.99 -36.93
C SER A 18 -2.39 -2.83 -36.37
N LEU A 19 -1.24 -2.87 -37.05
CA LEU A 19 -0.06 -3.60 -36.57
C LEU A 19 0.64 -2.89 -35.40
N ILE A 20 0.57 -1.55 -35.35
CA ILE A 20 1.08 -0.76 -34.22
C ILE A 20 0.15 -0.91 -32.99
N ALA A 21 -1.15 -1.14 -33.20
CA ALA A 21 -2.12 -1.37 -32.12
C ALA A 21 -2.00 -2.74 -31.42
N MET A 22 -1.18 -3.67 -31.94
CA MET A 22 -0.90 -4.98 -31.31
C MET A 22 0.45 -5.02 -30.57
N GLY A 23 1.15 -3.88 -30.48
CA GLY A 23 2.48 -3.74 -29.87
C GLY A 23 2.49 -3.22 -28.44
N VAL A 24 1.33 -3.01 -27.81
CA VAL A 24 1.26 -2.88 -26.35
C VAL A 24 0.61 -4.15 -25.84
N PRO A 25 1.39 -5.17 -25.43
CA PRO A 25 0.86 -6.04 -24.40
C PRO A 25 0.63 -5.12 -23.20
N HIS A 26 -0.62 -4.70 -23.01
CA HIS A 26 -1.10 -4.40 -21.66
C HIS A 26 -0.99 -5.73 -20.93
N THR A 27 0.20 -5.96 -20.36
CA THR A 27 0.51 -7.08 -19.51
C THR A 27 -0.31 -6.92 -18.24
N TYR A 28 -1.57 -7.34 -18.30
CA TYR A 28 -2.24 -7.92 -17.14
C TYR A 28 -1.63 -9.30 -16.92
N ALA A 29 -0.46 -9.31 -16.32
CA ALA A 29 0.12 -10.45 -15.64
C ALA A 29 1.20 -9.86 -14.76
N SER A 30 0.85 -9.67 -13.49
CA SER A 30 1.79 -9.66 -12.38
C SER A 30 2.70 -10.89 -12.52
N GLU A 31 3.80 -10.73 -13.24
CA GLU A 31 4.94 -11.61 -13.12
C GLU A 31 5.40 -11.42 -11.69
N SER A 32 5.07 -12.39 -10.83
CA SER A 32 5.62 -12.54 -9.50
C SER A 32 7.12 -12.78 -9.66
N ALA A 33 7.84 -11.69 -9.93
CA ALA A 33 9.26 -11.64 -9.79
C ALA A 33 9.49 -11.57 -8.28
N HIS A 34 9.79 -12.74 -7.72
CA HIS A 34 10.33 -12.92 -6.38
C HIS A 34 11.69 -12.19 -6.30
N TYR A 35 11.65 -10.87 -6.23
CA TYR A 35 12.77 -10.06 -5.81
C TYR A 35 12.78 -10.16 -4.28
N ASP A 36 13.74 -10.91 -3.76
CA ASP A 36 14.09 -10.93 -2.34
C ASP A 36 14.77 -9.59 -1.98
N GLU A 37 14.06 -8.48 -2.22
CA GLU A 37 14.50 -7.15 -1.83
C GLU A 37 14.14 -6.96 -0.36
N CYS A 38 14.97 -7.48 0.52
CA CYS A 38 14.85 -7.25 1.94
C CYS A 38 15.16 -5.77 2.24
N ILE A 39 14.14 -5.02 2.60
CA ILE A 39 14.29 -3.63 3.02
C ILE A 39 14.90 -3.62 4.42
N ASP A 40 16.07 -3.00 4.57
CA ASP A 40 16.72 -2.86 5.89
C ASP A 40 15.92 -1.90 6.77
N LEU A 41 15.24 -2.45 7.78
CA LEU A 41 14.44 -1.71 8.74
C LEU A 41 15.26 -0.66 9.49
N ALA A 42 16.55 -0.90 9.76
CA ALA A 42 17.39 0.06 10.48
C ALA A 42 17.71 1.30 9.63
N ALA A 43 17.93 1.10 8.34
CA ALA A 43 18.09 2.19 7.38
C ALA A 43 16.78 2.97 7.23
N LEU A 44 15.64 2.26 7.12
CA LEU A 44 14.32 2.87 7.01
C LEU A 44 13.97 3.71 8.25
N GLU A 45 14.27 3.20 9.45
CA GLU A 45 14.06 3.93 10.71
C GLU A 45 14.86 5.24 10.75
N SER A 46 16.12 5.19 10.34
CA SER A 46 16.99 6.38 10.28
C SER A 46 16.42 7.45 9.33
N LEU A 47 15.88 7.02 8.18
CA LEU A 47 15.30 7.92 7.19
C LEU A 47 13.95 8.51 7.62
N LEU A 48 13.13 7.72 8.34
CA LEU A 48 11.89 8.21 8.94
C LEU A 48 12.16 9.23 10.04
N GLN A 49 13.16 8.99 10.90
CA GLN A 49 13.56 9.94 11.95
C GLN A 49 14.12 11.24 11.38
N ALA A 50 14.82 11.17 10.25
CA ALA A 50 15.29 12.34 9.53
C ALA A 50 14.15 13.13 8.83
N HIS A 51 12.91 12.61 8.84
CA HIS A 51 11.76 13.14 8.09
C HIS A 51 12.05 13.26 6.58
N GLU A 52 12.95 12.43 6.07
CA GLU A 52 13.38 12.46 4.66
C GLU A 52 12.45 11.66 3.76
N ILE A 53 11.61 10.81 4.35
CA ILE A 53 10.69 9.91 3.64
C ILE A 53 9.27 10.08 4.15
N ASP A 54 8.33 10.21 3.23
CA ASP A 54 6.91 10.04 3.51
C ASP A 54 6.55 8.55 3.42
N ILE A 55 6.11 7.98 4.55
CA ILE A 55 5.73 6.57 4.67
C ILE A 55 4.55 6.17 3.77
N ASN A 56 3.76 7.15 3.33
CA ASN A 56 2.61 6.96 2.45
C ASN A 56 2.90 7.37 1.00
N ALA A 57 4.15 7.69 0.67
CA ALA A 57 4.54 8.00 -0.69
C ALA A 57 4.24 6.81 -1.61
N LEU A 58 3.70 7.12 -2.79
CA LEU A 58 3.45 6.14 -3.84
C LEU A 58 4.67 6.08 -4.75
N ASN A 59 5.09 4.86 -5.11
CA ASN A 59 6.08 4.64 -6.15
C ASN A 59 5.46 4.86 -7.55
N ASN A 60 6.24 4.63 -8.61
CA ASN A 60 5.78 4.81 -10.00
C ASN A 60 4.64 3.86 -10.40
N ASP A 61 4.52 2.73 -9.71
CA ASP A 61 3.45 1.74 -9.91
C ASP A 61 2.21 2.08 -9.06
N GLY A 62 2.22 3.22 -8.36
CA GLY A 62 1.15 3.64 -7.46
C GLY A 62 1.06 2.81 -6.18
N ASN A 63 2.10 2.05 -5.84
CA ASN A 63 2.20 1.29 -4.59
C ASN A 63 2.86 2.14 -3.50
N ALA A 64 2.20 2.22 -2.34
CA ALA A 64 2.86 2.69 -1.12
C ALA A 64 3.80 1.62 -0.55
N LEU A 65 4.72 2.02 0.33
CA LEU A 65 5.68 1.13 0.97
C LEU A 65 5.01 -0.07 1.69
N ILE A 66 3.80 0.13 2.23
CA ILE A 66 3.02 -0.96 2.85
C ILE A 66 2.51 -1.99 1.83
N HIS A 67 2.22 -1.59 0.59
CA HIS A 67 1.84 -2.55 -0.47
C HIS A 67 3.05 -3.39 -0.87
N VAL A 68 4.23 -2.77 -0.97
CA VAL A 68 5.49 -3.47 -1.25
C VAL A 68 5.79 -4.51 -0.16
N ALA A 69 5.61 -4.17 1.11
CA ALA A 69 5.79 -5.13 2.22
C ALA A 69 4.88 -6.36 2.11
N ILE A 70 3.66 -6.18 1.58
CA ILE A 70 2.68 -7.26 1.40
C ILE A 70 3.06 -8.13 0.19
N ASP A 71 3.50 -7.53 -0.90
CA ASP A 71 4.00 -8.24 -2.08
C ASP A 71 5.23 -9.10 -1.74
N LEU A 72 6.11 -8.59 -0.87
CA LEU A 72 7.27 -9.31 -0.35
C LEU A 72 6.92 -10.34 0.74
N ASN A 73 5.67 -10.37 1.22
CA ASN A 73 5.22 -11.18 2.35
C ASN A 73 6.05 -10.95 3.64
N ASP A 74 6.56 -9.72 3.82
CA ASP A 74 7.40 -9.33 4.96
C ASP A 74 6.53 -8.80 6.11
N LEU A 75 6.24 -9.67 7.07
CA LEU A 75 5.44 -9.34 8.25
C LEU A 75 6.11 -8.29 9.15
N ASP A 76 7.44 -8.32 9.25
CA ASP A 76 8.18 -7.45 10.17
C ASP A 76 8.19 -6.02 9.61
N LEU A 77 8.43 -5.88 8.30
CA LEU A 77 8.29 -4.61 7.60
C LEU A 77 6.85 -4.09 7.66
N ALA A 78 5.85 -4.93 7.40
CA ALA A 78 4.45 -4.51 7.49
C ALA A 78 4.08 -4.02 8.90
N ALA A 79 4.50 -4.74 9.95
CA ALA A 79 4.29 -4.34 11.33
C ALA A 79 4.99 -3.02 11.66
N PHE A 80 6.26 -2.87 11.25
CA PHE A 80 7.03 -1.67 11.44
C PHE A 80 6.36 -0.45 10.79
N LEU A 81 5.90 -0.57 9.54
CA LEU A 81 5.24 0.51 8.82
C LEU A 81 3.93 0.93 9.49
N LEU A 82 3.13 -0.04 9.93
CA LEU A 82 1.90 0.24 10.67
C LEU A 82 2.20 0.98 11.99
N ASP A 83 3.21 0.56 12.74
CA ASP A 83 3.59 1.20 13.99
C ASP A 83 4.10 2.64 13.76
N HIS A 84 4.73 2.90 12.61
CA HIS A 84 5.21 4.23 12.20
C HIS A 84 4.15 5.11 11.51
N GLY A 85 2.88 4.70 11.51
CA GLY A 85 1.80 5.57 11.04
C GLY A 85 1.37 5.38 9.59
N ALA A 86 1.81 4.31 8.91
CA ALA A 86 1.36 4.02 7.56
C ALA A 86 -0.18 3.97 7.46
N ASP A 87 -0.71 4.54 6.38
CA ASP A 87 -2.13 4.56 6.08
C ASP A 87 -2.55 3.24 5.44
N PHE A 88 -3.25 2.43 6.23
CA PHE A 88 -3.78 1.13 5.84
C PHE A 88 -5.04 1.23 4.95
N GLN A 89 -5.60 2.43 4.74
CA GLN A 89 -6.73 2.67 3.85
C GLN A 89 -6.30 3.19 2.48
N LEU A 90 -5.01 3.50 2.31
CA LEU A 90 -4.46 3.96 1.06
C LEU A 90 -4.67 2.90 -0.01
N LYS A 91 -5.00 3.33 -1.22
CA LYS A 91 -5.22 2.44 -2.35
C LYS A 91 -4.05 2.52 -3.31
N ASN A 92 -3.61 1.37 -3.82
CA ASN A 92 -2.64 1.33 -4.89
C ASN A 92 -3.26 1.73 -6.25
N ALA A 93 -2.47 1.66 -7.34
CA ALA A 93 -2.93 1.93 -8.70
C ALA A 93 -4.11 1.03 -9.13
N ASP A 94 -4.16 -0.20 -8.65
CA ASP A 94 -5.26 -1.14 -8.89
C ASP A 94 -6.50 -0.87 -8.02
N GLY A 95 -6.45 0.16 -7.17
CA GLY A 95 -7.54 0.53 -6.27
C GLY A 95 -7.69 -0.40 -5.05
N GLN A 96 -6.72 -1.27 -4.81
CA GLN A 96 -6.69 -2.23 -3.71
C GLN A 96 -6.11 -1.58 -2.46
N THR A 97 -6.72 -1.85 -1.31
CA THR A 97 -6.11 -1.51 -0.02
C THR A 97 -5.13 -2.61 0.40
N PRO A 98 -4.20 -2.32 1.34
CA PRO A 98 -3.28 -3.32 1.91
C PRO A 98 -3.99 -4.62 2.33
N VAL A 99 -5.13 -4.53 3.02
CA VAL A 99 -5.88 -5.72 3.46
C VAL A 99 -6.45 -6.50 2.27
N MET A 100 -6.95 -5.81 1.24
CA MET A 100 -7.48 -6.48 0.03
C MET A 100 -6.37 -7.24 -0.70
N LEU A 101 -5.18 -6.65 -0.76
CA LEU A 101 -4.02 -7.26 -1.39
C LEU A 101 -3.56 -8.52 -0.63
N ALA A 102 -3.48 -8.44 0.70
CA ALA A 102 -3.15 -9.59 1.54
C ALA A 102 -4.19 -10.72 1.44
N ASP A 103 -5.49 -10.40 1.43
CA ASP A 103 -6.56 -11.38 1.23
C ASP A 103 -6.46 -12.04 -0.16
N TYR A 104 -6.12 -11.25 -1.19
CA TYR A 104 -5.92 -11.74 -2.55
C TYR A 104 -4.77 -12.74 -2.61
N TYR A 105 -3.59 -12.40 -2.08
CA TYR A 105 -2.43 -13.30 -2.04
C TYR A 105 -2.71 -14.60 -1.30
N ASN A 106 -3.34 -14.51 -0.12
CA ASN A 106 -3.73 -15.69 0.65
C ASN A 106 -4.74 -16.60 -0.09
N SER A 107 -5.52 -16.05 -1.04
CA SER A 107 -6.47 -16.84 -1.85
C SER A 107 -5.82 -17.54 -3.05
N ILE A 108 -4.74 -16.97 -3.59
CA ILE A 108 -4.04 -17.51 -4.77
C ILE A 108 -2.87 -18.43 -4.40
N ASP A 109 -2.21 -18.17 -3.27
CA ASP A 109 -1.02 -18.87 -2.83
C ASP A 109 -1.19 -19.39 -1.39
N PRO A 110 -1.31 -20.72 -1.18
CA PRO A 110 -1.44 -21.30 0.14
C PRO A 110 -0.15 -21.24 0.98
N THR A 111 0.98 -20.86 0.38
CA THR A 111 2.28 -20.66 1.06
C THR A 111 2.46 -19.22 1.54
N TYR A 112 1.61 -18.30 1.08
CA TYR A 112 1.56 -16.93 1.57
C TYR A 112 1.21 -16.90 3.05
N SER A 113 1.82 -16.00 3.81
CA SER A 113 1.67 -16.02 5.27
C SER A 113 0.21 -15.76 5.65
N PRO A 114 -0.49 -16.71 6.30
CA PRO A 114 -1.90 -16.54 6.65
C PRO A 114 -2.10 -15.38 7.63
N ASN A 115 -1.02 -14.96 8.31
CA ASN A 115 -1.04 -13.97 9.36
C ASN A 115 -0.96 -12.53 8.81
N MET A 116 -0.64 -12.29 7.53
CA MET A 116 -0.48 -10.93 7.01
C MET A 116 -1.78 -10.12 7.07
N ALA A 117 -2.87 -10.69 6.55
CA ALA A 117 -4.18 -10.05 6.61
C ALA A 117 -4.67 -9.88 8.06
N GLU A 118 -4.37 -10.84 8.94
CA GLU A 118 -4.72 -10.78 10.35
C GLU A 118 -3.94 -9.69 11.10
N LEU A 119 -2.63 -9.58 10.86
CA LEU A 119 -1.76 -8.52 11.40
C LEU A 119 -2.31 -7.14 11.06
N LEU A 120 -2.61 -6.91 9.78
CA LEU A 120 -3.20 -5.66 9.31
C LEU A 120 -4.52 -5.39 10.04
N ARG A 121 -5.45 -6.35 10.08
CA ARG A 121 -6.75 -6.19 10.76
C ARG A 121 -6.59 -5.88 12.26
N SER A 122 -5.66 -6.57 12.93
CA SER A 122 -5.38 -6.37 14.36
C SER A 122 -4.88 -4.95 14.63
N LYS A 123 -3.81 -4.51 13.96
CA LYS A 123 -3.22 -3.17 14.13
C LYS A 123 -4.17 -2.04 13.73
N ILE A 124 -5.01 -2.28 12.71
CA ILE A 124 -6.09 -1.35 12.33
C ILE A 124 -7.07 -1.14 13.47
N SER A 125 -7.48 -2.22 14.16
CA SER A 125 -8.41 -2.14 15.28
C SER A 125 -7.83 -1.33 16.44
N GLU A 126 -6.54 -1.54 16.78
CA GLU A 126 -5.83 -0.81 17.83
C GLU A 126 -5.75 0.69 17.52
N LYS A 127 -5.39 1.07 16.29
CA LYS A 127 -5.35 2.47 15.86
C LYS A 127 -6.73 3.14 15.87
N ARG A 128 -7.79 2.43 15.49
CA ARG A 128 -9.17 2.97 15.54
C ARG A 128 -9.59 3.26 16.97
N VAL A 129 -9.19 2.43 17.93
CA VAL A 129 -9.44 2.64 19.35
C VAL A 129 -8.69 3.88 19.86
N GLN A 130 -7.40 4.03 19.54
CA GLN A 130 -6.61 5.22 19.91
C GLN A 130 -7.12 6.52 19.28
N SER A 131 -7.53 6.50 18.01
CA SER A 131 -8.13 7.67 17.33
C SER A 131 -9.45 8.10 17.99
N ASN A 132 -10.25 7.14 18.43
CA ASN A 132 -11.50 7.42 19.15
C ASN A 132 -11.23 8.01 20.54
N TYR A 133 -10.24 7.50 21.28
CA TYR A 133 -9.80 8.12 22.53
C TYR A 133 -9.29 9.55 22.32
N ALA A 134 -8.42 9.78 21.32
CA ALA A 134 -7.89 11.11 21.01
C ALA A 134 -8.98 12.11 20.57
N LYS A 135 -10.03 11.65 19.87
CA LYS A 135 -11.20 12.46 19.51
C LYS A 135 -12.09 12.78 20.72
N GLN A 136 -12.18 11.87 21.69
CA GLN A 136 -12.96 12.07 22.92
C GLN A 136 -12.38 13.16 23.83
N PHE A 137 -11.07 13.45 23.74
CA PHE A 137 -10.43 14.55 24.46
C PHE A 137 -10.55 15.94 23.79
N ARG A 138 -11.05 16.04 22.55
CA ARG A 138 -11.23 17.35 21.87
C ARG A 138 -12.56 18.07 22.15
N CYS A 139 -13.45 17.50 22.98
CA CYS A 139 -14.75 18.12 23.27
C CYS A 139 -15.00 18.45 24.75
N ARG A 140 -13.99 18.49 25.62
CA ARG A 140 -14.20 18.91 27.02
C ARG A 140 -12.96 19.55 27.64
N THR A 141 -12.52 20.69 27.10
CA THR A 141 -11.98 21.73 27.98
C THR A 141 -13.18 22.31 28.71
N ASP A 142 -13.59 21.66 29.81
CA ASP A 142 -14.23 22.26 30.97
C ASP A 142 -14.56 21.12 31.95
N ILE A 143 -14.07 21.29 33.18
CA ILE A 143 -14.25 20.44 34.37
C ILE A 143 -13.18 19.32 34.53
N LEU A 144 -12.05 19.73 35.11
CA LEU A 144 -11.21 18.85 35.93
C LEU A 144 -12.04 18.24 37.07
N PRO A 145 -11.77 16.98 37.45
CA PRO A 145 -11.55 16.70 38.86
C PRO A 145 -10.11 16.22 39.03
N ARG A 146 -9.33 17.00 39.79
CA ARG A 146 -8.00 16.61 40.27
C ARG A 146 -8.09 15.23 40.93
N PRO A 147 -7.21 14.26 40.62
CA PRO A 147 -7.00 13.15 41.53
C PRO A 147 -6.23 13.69 42.74
N GLN A 148 -6.92 13.90 43.87
CA GLN A 148 -6.23 14.02 45.15
C GLN A 148 -5.65 12.65 45.50
N ILE A 149 -4.41 12.40 45.11
CA ILE A 149 -3.62 11.34 45.77
C ILE A 149 -3.19 11.94 47.10
N ARG A 150 -4.03 11.75 48.12
CA ARG A 150 -3.68 12.01 49.50
C ARG A 150 -2.63 10.97 49.90
N THR A 151 -1.37 11.38 49.94
CA THR A 151 -0.31 10.66 50.64
C THR A 151 -0.77 10.45 52.09
N LEU A 152 -1.10 9.22 52.44
CA LEU A 152 -1.25 8.82 53.84
C LEU A 152 0.12 8.34 54.31
N MET A 153 0.85 9.25 54.97
CA MET A 153 1.76 8.84 56.03
C MET A 153 0.91 8.46 57.24
N HIS A 154 1.02 7.23 57.70
CA HIS A 154 1.05 6.80 59.11
C HIS A 154 1.42 5.32 59.16
#